data_AF-A0A1J3FWS3-F1
#
_entry.id   AF-A0A1J3FWS3-F1
#
_cell.length_a   1.000
_cell.length_b   1.000
_cell.length_c   1.000
_cell.angle_alpha   90.00
_cell.angle_beta   90.00
_cell.angle_gamma   90.00
#
_symmetry.space_group_name_H-M   'P 1'
#
loop_
_entity.id
_entity.type
_entity.pdbx_description
1 polymer ?
#
loop_
_entity_poly.entity_id
_entity_poly.type
_entity_poly.pdbx_seq_one_letter_code
_entity_poly.pdbx_strand_id
1 'polypeptide(L)'
;IDQVVDMTLDETHVSQTQPAGDILTQKEEPQISGRENDSDITENLMQTHDVFVSTLQSRLTKLQFVRHLWERSDAKGAIGTLKKLADQSVQADVISILTDKIEILTLDMFSQLVPVLTSLLGSRTERPVNVSL
;
A
#
# COMPACT_ATOMS: atom_id res chain seq x y z
N ILE A 1 30.32 50.36 -49.53
CA ILE A 1 29.47 49.79 -48.47
C ILE A 1 28.24 50.68 -48.44
N ASP A 2 27.11 50.41 -49.10
CA ASP A 2 26.51 49.20 -49.69
C ASP A 2 25.42 49.62 -50.71
N GLN A 3 24.83 48.64 -51.41
CA GLN A 3 23.61 48.63 -52.28
C GLN A 3 23.88 48.75 -53.80
N VAL A 4 23.86 47.66 -54.57
CA VAL A 4 22.75 46.76 -55.02
C VAL A 4 21.88 47.42 -56.11
N VAL A 5 22.16 47.04 -57.36
CA VAL A 5 21.38 47.26 -58.61
C VAL A 5 21.59 46.00 -59.46
N ASP A 6 20.56 45.15 -59.59
CA ASP A 6 19.77 44.88 -60.80
C ASP A 6 20.44 43.86 -61.76
N MET A 7 19.98 42.60 -61.76
CA MET A 7 19.03 41.98 -62.71
C MET A 7 19.64 41.61 -64.07
N THR A 8 19.81 40.30 -64.31
CA THR A 8 19.62 39.69 -65.64
C THR A 8 19.21 38.22 -65.48
N LEU A 9 18.01 37.92 -65.98
CA LEU A 9 17.47 36.60 -66.26
C LEU A 9 18.22 35.96 -67.45
N ASP A 10 18.41 34.65 -67.43
CA ASP A 10 18.39 33.87 -68.67
C ASP A 10 17.78 32.48 -68.43
N GLU A 11 17.21 31.97 -69.50
CA GLU A 11 15.99 31.18 -69.59
C GLU A 11 16.16 29.65 -69.52
N THR A 12 15.05 29.00 -69.16
CA THR A 12 14.57 27.71 -69.68
C THR A 12 15.39 26.43 -69.45
N HIS A 13 14.83 25.50 -68.67
CA HIS A 13 14.10 24.36 -69.26
C HIS A 13 13.18 23.67 -68.23
N VAL A 14 11.93 23.53 -68.65
CA VAL A 14 10.82 22.84 -67.99
C VAL A 14 11.02 21.33 -68.03
N SER A 15 10.77 20.67 -66.90
CA SER A 15 10.00 19.41 -66.90
C SER A 15 9.18 19.29 -65.62
N GLN A 16 7.87 19.23 -65.84
CA GLN A 16 6.77 19.05 -64.91
C GLN A 16 6.94 17.80 -64.06
N THR A 17 6.53 17.84 -62.79
CA THR A 17 5.32 17.12 -62.32
C THR A 17 4.84 17.71 -60.98
N GLN A 18 3.61 18.23 -60.94
CA GLN A 18 2.84 18.45 -59.70
C GLN A 18 2.00 17.19 -59.44
N PRO A 19 1.72 16.84 -58.17
CA PRO A 19 0.45 17.27 -57.54
C PRO A 19 0.69 17.78 -56.10
N ALA A 20 0.15 18.94 -55.71
CA ALA A 20 -1.21 19.13 -55.21
C ALA A 20 -1.48 18.38 -53.90
N GLY A 21 -1.80 19.15 -52.85
CA GLY A 21 -2.60 18.67 -51.73
C GLY A 21 -1.94 18.85 -50.36
N ASP A 22 -2.33 19.93 -49.69
CA ASP A 22 -2.23 20.12 -48.25
C ASP A 22 -2.66 18.87 -47.48
N ILE A 23 -1.76 18.26 -46.71
CA ILE A 23 -2.11 17.66 -45.42
C ILE A 23 -0.91 17.88 -44.49
N LEU A 24 -0.98 18.95 -43.71
CA LEU A 24 -0.28 19.03 -42.43
C LEU A 24 -0.82 17.88 -41.57
N THR A 25 -0.19 16.71 -41.64
CA THR A 25 -0.46 15.64 -40.70
C THR A 25 0.20 16.05 -39.39
N GLN A 26 -0.52 16.86 -38.60
CA GLN A 26 -0.31 16.85 -37.16
C GLN A 26 -0.54 15.41 -36.73
N LYS A 27 0.55 14.68 -36.55
CA LYS A 27 0.54 13.47 -35.75
C LYS A 27 0.30 13.95 -34.32
N GLU A 28 -0.98 14.14 -33.98
CA GLU A 28 -1.42 14.17 -32.60
C GLU A 28 -0.99 12.83 -32.01
N GLU A 29 0.17 12.86 -31.38
CA GLU A 29 0.50 11.88 -30.37
C GLU A 29 -0.64 11.96 -29.33
N PRO A 30 -1.28 10.84 -28.96
CA PRO A 30 -2.34 10.88 -27.97
C PRO A 30 -1.72 11.45 -26.69
N GLN A 31 -2.01 12.71 -26.38
CA GLN A 31 -1.63 13.30 -25.12
C GLN A 31 -2.41 12.54 -24.06
N ILE A 32 -1.74 11.59 -23.41
CA ILE A 32 -2.27 10.92 -22.23
C ILE A 32 -2.18 11.98 -21.12
N SER A 33 -3.20 12.82 -21.05
CA SER A 33 -3.48 13.82 -20.01
C SER A 33 -3.74 13.18 -18.62
N GLY A 34 -3.24 11.97 -18.40
CA GLY A 34 -3.49 11.14 -17.21
C GLY A 34 -2.40 10.10 -16.98
N ARG A 35 -1.17 10.31 -17.46
CA ARG A 35 -0.03 9.56 -16.92
C ARG A 35 0.33 10.22 -15.59
N GLU A 36 -0.05 9.58 -14.49
CA GLU A 36 0.60 9.85 -13.21
C GLU A 36 2.11 9.73 -13.46
N ASN A 37 2.84 10.80 -13.15
CA ASN A 37 4.28 10.76 -13.30
C ASN A 37 4.87 9.94 -12.14
N ASP A 38 6.04 9.34 -12.34
CA ASP A 38 6.68 8.48 -11.32
C ASP A 38 6.92 9.19 -9.98
N SER A 39 7.06 10.53 -10.00
CA SER A 39 7.19 11.35 -8.79
C SER A 39 5.88 11.39 -8.01
N ASP A 40 4.74 11.59 -8.66
CA ASP A 40 3.42 11.64 -8.02
C ASP A 40 3.07 10.28 -7.37
N ILE A 41 3.39 9.18 -8.06
CA ILE A 41 3.22 7.82 -7.54
C ILE A 41 4.07 7.61 -6.28
N THR A 42 5.33 8.05 -6.33
CA THR A 42 6.26 7.93 -5.20
C THR A 42 5.80 8.78 -4.01
N GLU A 43 5.36 10.01 -4.26
CA GLU A 43 4.85 10.91 -3.23
C GLU A 43 3.62 10.33 -2.53
N ASN A 44 2.65 9.83 -3.30
CA ASN A 44 1.45 9.18 -2.77
C ASN A 44 1.80 7.95 -1.91
N LEU A 45 2.75 7.12 -2.35
CA LEU A 45 3.23 5.99 -1.56
C LEU A 45 3.89 6.44 -0.24
N MET A 46 4.74 7.47 -0.29
CA MET A 46 5.45 7.98 0.88
C MET A 46 4.51 8.63 1.90
N GLN A 47 3.34 9.13 1.49
CA GLN A 47 2.36 9.77 2.38
C GLN A 47 1.92 8.89 3.56
N THR A 48 1.87 7.57 3.36
CA THR A 48 1.42 6.61 4.40
C THR A 48 2.55 5.74 4.95
N HIS A 49 3.74 5.82 4.36
CA HIS A 49 4.86 4.94 4.65
C HIS A 49 5.23 4.93 6.14
N ASP A 50 5.36 6.10 6.76
CA ASP A 50 5.77 6.18 8.16
C ASP A 50 4.71 5.62 9.11
N VAL A 51 3.44 5.82 8.80
CA VAL A 51 2.32 5.22 9.56
C VAL A 51 2.33 3.70 9.39
N PHE A 52 2.55 3.21 8.18
CA PHE A 52 2.64 1.78 7.90
C PHE A 52 3.80 1.12 8.67
N VAL A 53 5.01 1.68 8.55
CA VAL A 53 6.21 1.15 9.22
C VAL A 53 6.05 1.22 10.74
N SER A 54 5.61 2.34 11.30
CA SER A 54 5.42 2.48 12.75
C SER A 54 4.32 1.55 13.28
N THR A 55 3.26 1.31 12.50
CA THR A 55 2.21 0.35 12.85
C THR A 55 2.76 -1.08 12.90
N LEU A 56 3.54 -1.49 11.89
CA LEU A 56 4.15 -2.81 11.87
C LEU A 56 5.18 -3.00 12.99
N GLN A 57 6.02 -2.00 13.25
CA GLN A 57 6.97 -2.02 14.36
C GLN A 57 6.25 -2.13 15.71
N SER A 58 5.20 -1.35 15.93
CA SER A 58 4.39 -1.41 17.15
C SER A 58 3.78 -2.81 17.34
N ARG A 59 3.19 -3.39 16.28
CA ARG A 59 2.62 -4.74 16.31
C ARG A 59 3.68 -5.80 16.61
N LEU A 60 4.87 -5.69 16.00
CA LEU A 60 5.99 -6.60 16.24
C LEU A 60 6.46 -6.54 17.69
N THR A 61 6.68 -5.35 18.24
CA THR A 61 7.10 -5.18 19.65
C THR A 61 6.08 -5.76 20.62
N LYS A 62 4.78 -5.53 20.36
CA LYS A 62 3.70 -6.09 21.17
C LYS A 62 3.67 -7.62 21.11
N LEU A 63 3.83 -8.22 19.93
CA LEU A 63 3.90 -9.67 19.74
C LEU A 63 5.12 -10.27 20.43
N GLN A 64 6.29 -9.63 20.31
CA GLN A 64 7.51 -10.04 20.99
C GLN A 64 7.33 -10.03 22.51
N PHE A 65 6.66 -9.01 23.06
CA PHE A 65 6.34 -8.94 24.48
C PHE A 65 5.43 -10.08 24.93
N VAL A 66 4.35 -10.37 24.20
CA VAL A 66 3.44 -11.50 24.51
C VAL A 66 4.18 -12.83 24.42
N ARG A 67 5.00 -13.03 23.38
CA ARG A 67 5.84 -14.23 23.23
C ARG A 67 6.81 -14.40 24.40
N HIS A 68 7.44 -13.32 24.84
CA HIS A 68 8.37 -13.35 25.98
C HIS A 68 7.68 -13.77 27.28
N LEU A 69 6.44 -13.32 27.53
CA LEU A 69 5.66 -13.77 28.69
C LEU A 69 5.32 -15.26 28.59
N TRP A 70 4.98 -15.72 27.37
CA TRP A 70 4.69 -17.13 27.12
C TRP A 70 5.89 -18.05 27.39
N GLU A 71 7.10 -17.65 26.94
CA GLU A 71 8.35 -18.40 27.13
C GLU A 71 8.74 -18.54 28.62
N ARG A 72 8.25 -17.66 29.49
CA ARG A 72 8.46 -17.73 30.95
C ARG A 72 7.47 -18.65 31.65
N SER A 73 6.78 -19.51 30.89
CA SER A 73 5.72 -20.40 31.37
C SER A 73 4.53 -19.67 32.01
N ASP A 74 4.32 -18.40 31.65
CA ASP A 74 3.21 -17.59 32.14
C ASP A 74 2.15 -17.38 31.04
N ALA A 75 1.56 -18.49 30.55
CA ALA A 75 0.55 -18.43 29.51
C ALA A 75 -0.69 -17.62 29.94
N LYS A 76 -1.06 -17.70 31.22
CA LYS A 76 -2.13 -16.89 31.80
C LYS A 76 -1.77 -15.41 31.80
N GLY A 77 -0.57 -15.04 32.24
CA GLY A 77 -0.10 -13.65 32.21
C GLY A 77 0.10 -13.11 30.79
N ALA A 78 0.46 -13.96 29.83
CA ALA A 78 0.51 -13.61 28.42
C ALA A 78 -0.88 -13.24 27.88
N ILE A 79 -1.92 -14.02 28.18
CA ILE A 79 -3.32 -13.70 27.81
C ILE A 79 -3.81 -12.45 28.57
N GLY A 80 -3.47 -12.32 29.84
CA GLY A 80 -3.81 -11.15 30.64
C GLY A 80 -3.20 -9.86 30.10
N THR A 81 -1.99 -9.96 29.55
CA THR A 81 -1.31 -8.90 28.82
C THR A 81 -1.95 -8.63 27.47
N LEU A 82 -2.28 -9.67 26.71
CA LEU A 82 -2.97 -9.55 25.43
C LEU A 82 -4.28 -8.76 25.57
N LYS A 83 -5.02 -8.98 26.67
CA LYS A 83 -6.19 -8.18 27.05
C LYS A 83 -5.85 -6.70 27.28
N LYS A 84 -4.72 -6.41 27.93
CA LYS A 84 -4.29 -5.03 28.26
C LYS A 84 -3.75 -4.25 27.07
N LEU A 85 -3.22 -4.94 26.04
CA LEU A 85 -2.63 -4.30 24.88
C LEU A 85 -3.65 -3.55 24.00
N ALA A 86 -4.94 -3.88 24.12
CA ALA A 86 -6.05 -3.25 23.38
C ALA A 86 -5.82 -3.09 21.87
N ASP A 87 -4.97 -3.94 21.29
CA ASP A 87 -4.61 -3.96 19.88
C ASP A 87 -5.26 -5.19 19.25
N GLN A 88 -6.38 -4.99 18.54
CA GLN A 88 -7.17 -6.08 17.96
C GLN A 88 -6.39 -6.88 16.90
N SER A 89 -5.42 -6.24 16.24
CA SER A 89 -4.55 -6.89 15.27
C SER A 89 -3.63 -7.90 15.95
N VAL A 90 -2.98 -7.49 17.05
CA VAL A 90 -2.16 -8.39 17.88
C VAL A 90 -3.03 -9.49 18.52
N GLN A 91 -4.21 -9.14 19.01
CA GLN A 91 -5.17 -10.10 19.57
C GLN A 91 -5.54 -11.17 18.54
N ALA A 92 -5.93 -10.79 17.33
CA ALA A 92 -6.29 -11.74 16.27
C ALA A 92 -5.11 -12.65 15.89
N ASP A 93 -3.88 -12.13 15.84
CA ASP A 93 -2.72 -12.98 15.52
C ASP A 93 -2.49 -14.05 16.58
N VAL A 94 -2.58 -13.69 17.86
CA VAL A 94 -2.38 -14.65 18.95
C VAL A 94 -3.54 -15.63 19.02
N ILE A 95 -4.79 -15.16 18.95
CA ILE A 95 -5.96 -16.07 18.98
C ILE A 95 -5.91 -17.05 17.81
N SER A 96 -5.52 -16.62 16.60
CA SER A 96 -5.37 -17.53 15.45
C SER A 96 -4.42 -18.69 15.75
N ILE A 97 -3.33 -18.44 16.47
CA ILE A 97 -2.38 -19.49 16.88
C ILE A 97 -2.98 -20.38 17.97
N LEU A 98 -3.72 -19.80 18.93
CA LEU A 98 -4.34 -20.55 20.01
C LEU A 98 -5.47 -21.45 19.53
N THR A 99 -6.21 -21.05 18.49
CA THR A 99 -7.22 -21.88 17.84
C THR A 99 -6.59 -23.15 17.27
N ASP A 100 -5.40 -23.04 16.67
CA ASP A 100 -4.65 -24.19 16.14
C ASP A 100 -4.02 -25.06 17.25
N LYS A 101 -3.86 -24.53 18.46
CA LYS A 101 -3.16 -25.16 19.59
C LYS A 101 -3.97 -25.15 20.88
N ILE A 102 -5.25 -25.47 20.78
CA ILE A 102 -6.19 -25.37 21.91
C ILE A 102 -5.75 -26.20 23.13
N GLU A 103 -4.96 -27.25 22.93
CA GLU A 103 -4.42 -28.14 23.98
C GLU A 103 -3.54 -27.43 25.01
N ILE A 104 -3.02 -26.23 24.69
CA ILE A 104 -2.20 -25.44 25.62
C ILE A 104 -3.05 -24.59 26.56
N LEU A 105 -4.37 -24.52 26.34
CA LEU A 105 -5.29 -23.72 27.13
C LEU A 105 -5.90 -24.54 28.27
N THR A 106 -5.86 -23.97 29.48
CA THR A 106 -6.55 -24.51 30.64
C THR A 106 -7.85 -23.75 30.92
N LEU A 107 -8.79 -24.39 31.61
CA LEU A 107 -10.10 -23.82 31.89
C LEU A 107 -10.03 -22.45 32.60
N ASP A 108 -9.06 -22.25 33.50
CA ASP A 108 -8.92 -21.00 34.24
C ASP A 108 -8.42 -19.83 33.39
N MET A 109 -7.84 -20.09 32.21
CA MET A 109 -7.40 -19.07 31.25
C MET A 109 -8.57 -18.47 30.47
N PHE A 110 -9.70 -19.19 30.34
CA PHE A 110 -10.88 -18.69 29.63
C PHE A 110 -11.47 -17.43 30.25
N SER A 111 -11.36 -17.27 31.57
CA SER A 111 -11.74 -16.04 32.27
C SER A 111 -11.05 -14.78 31.71
N GLN A 112 -9.85 -14.93 31.14
CA GLN A 112 -9.10 -13.85 30.51
C GLN A 112 -9.26 -13.80 28.99
N LEU A 113 -9.56 -14.94 28.33
CA LEU A 113 -9.81 -15.01 26.89
C LEU A 113 -11.17 -14.45 26.49
N VAL A 114 -12.23 -14.70 27.27
CA VAL A 114 -13.59 -14.27 26.93
C VAL A 114 -13.68 -12.76 26.62
N PRO A 115 -13.09 -11.85 27.44
CA PRO A 115 -13.05 -10.43 27.09
C PRO A 115 -12.28 -10.11 25.80
N VAL A 116 -11.24 -10.87 25.48
CA VAL A 116 -10.45 -10.70 24.24
C VAL A 116 -11.30 -11.11 23.03
N LEU A 117 -11.94 -12.28 23.09
CA LEU A 117 -12.83 -12.76 22.03
C LEU A 117 -14.02 -11.82 21.82
N THR A 118 -14.61 -11.31 22.91
CA THR A 118 -15.70 -10.33 22.84
C THR A 118 -15.26 -9.04 22.15
N SER A 119 -14.05 -8.54 22.45
CA SER A 119 -13.47 -7.39 21.77
C SER A 119 -13.32 -7.64 20.27
N LEU A 120 -12.76 -8.80 19.89
CA LEU A 120 -12.54 -9.19 18.50
C LEU A 120 -13.86 -9.32 17.72
N LEU A 121 -14.89 -9.92 18.34
CA LEU A 121 -16.22 -10.07 17.75
C LEU A 121 -16.90 -8.72 17.48
N GLY A 122 -16.59 -7.70 18.28
CA GLY A 122 -17.04 -6.32 18.08
C GLY A 122 -16.21 -5.50 17.08
N SER A 123 -15.23 -6.10 16.39
CA SER A 123 -14.37 -5.38 15.45
C SER A 123 -15.12 -4.92 14.19
N ARG A 124 -14.67 -3.81 13.61
CA ARG A 124 -15.17 -3.29 12.32
C ARG A 124 -14.58 -4.02 11.11
N THR A 125 -13.61 -4.90 11.33
CA THR A 125 -12.88 -5.60 10.27
C THR A 125 -13.14 -7.10 10.34
N GLU A 126 -13.25 -7.76 9.18
CA GLU A 126 -13.69 -9.16 9.09
C GLU A 126 -12.73 -10.15 9.75
N ARG A 127 -11.41 -9.93 9.63
CA ARG A 127 -10.41 -10.89 10.14
C ARG A 127 -10.49 -11.10 11.66
N PRO A 128 -10.47 -10.05 12.51
CA PRO A 128 -10.71 -10.19 13.96
C PRO A 128 -12.00 -10.94 14.30
N VAL A 129 -13.09 -10.67 13.60
CA VAL A 129 -14.39 -11.33 13.81
C VAL A 129 -14.29 -12.82 13.51
N ASN A 130 -13.77 -13.19 12.33
CA ASN A 130 -13.65 -14.59 11.90
C ASN A 130 -12.75 -15.43 12.83
N VAL A 131 -11.70 -14.84 13.38
CA VAL A 131 -10.79 -15.54 14.29
C VAL A 131 -11.41 -15.75 15.69
N SER A 132 -12.44 -14.97 16.04
CA SER A 132 -13.12 -15.06 17.34
C SER A 132 -14.26 -16.09 17.41
N LEU A 133 -14.65 -16.65 16.27
CA LEU A 133 -15.75 -17.63 16.09
C LEU A 133 -15.20 -19.06 16.02
#